data_AF-A0A2P6NHM2-F1
#
_entry.id   AF-A0A2P6NHM2-F1
#
_cell.length_a   1.000
_cell.length_b   1.000
_cell.length_c   1.000
_cell.angle_alpha   90.00
_cell.angle_beta   90.00
_cell.angle_gamma   90.00
#
_symmetry.space_group_name_H-M   'P 1'
#
loop_
_entity.id
_entity.type
_entity.pdbx_description
1 polymer ?
#
loop_
_entity_poly.entity_id
_entity_poly.type
_entity_poly.pdbx_seq_one_letter_code
_entity_poly.pdbx_strand_id
1 'polypeptide(L)'
;MCGATSEDGGALRTQYNVHRHVRGTTPLLDSIVVSIQACQATFYGVQIAWDPCSIPGRGALLNIRTRVKKFSCQQAHSNWFGPSETLFRLYNHRKGTLKEIDVHKNVSLISVSFISNRRVSMSLSKKPRESKYRHLFGTPFQPTECINGVKIGSVQLDANPVKANGRFLAVPWALTGTVAVIPLSHKGSVHPEHPLILQEDRTVNDLQFASTDDNLLATANSDGTVSFWRIPDGGYEQSPAAPEREYKVSEKRVMNLSFHPLASDVLLTADAAKSVQLWDVSTGQSRASLPDHQAAPTSFCWSADGKLVASSCKDKKVRLFDPRASSPLVASAEDHSGVKGAQNTFVGKQGEPELLLTAGSSKGTDRELALWDPRSFGKRLTTVRVDTGSSHLFPYADRDLGLVYVAGKGDGNIRYYELGSDEPMLHYLNEFKSKDPQTGLALLPKTNVDAVKCEIARFIKVSPNGLATSIRFEVPRRENSFFQDDLFPNTFDRKATTNADGWFSGSDASPHYISLNPEK
;
A
#
# COMPACT_ATOMS: atom_id res chain seq x y z
N MET A 1 56.80 -12.89 44.55
CA MET A 1 58.09 -13.35 43.98
C MET A 1 58.14 -12.88 42.53
N CYS A 2 59.28 -12.31 42.15
CA CYS A 2 59.64 -11.69 40.88
C CYS A 2 59.25 -12.54 39.64
N GLY A 3 59.06 -11.98 38.43
CA GLY A 3 59.45 -10.68 37.93
C GLY A 3 58.80 -10.33 36.57
N ALA A 4 59.11 -9.13 36.09
CA ALA A 4 58.68 -8.55 34.83
C ALA A 4 59.58 -8.98 33.65
N THR A 5 59.04 -8.98 32.43
CA THR A 5 59.64 -8.35 31.22
C THR A 5 58.63 -8.25 30.06
N SER A 6 58.94 -7.34 29.14
CA SER A 6 58.16 -6.59 28.15
C SER A 6 57.75 -7.29 26.84
N GLU A 7 56.78 -6.63 26.19
CA GLU A 7 56.45 -6.47 24.75
C GLU A 7 57.23 -7.26 23.68
N ASP A 8 56.48 -7.84 22.73
CA ASP A 8 56.67 -7.50 21.30
C ASP A 8 55.49 -7.96 20.42
N GLY A 9 55.04 -7.07 19.53
CA GLY A 9 54.02 -7.33 18.52
C GLY A 9 54.58 -8.15 17.36
N GLY A 10 53.92 -9.24 17.01
CA GLY A 10 54.31 -10.12 15.90
C GLY A 10 53.11 -10.61 15.11
N ALA A 11 52.96 -10.14 13.88
CA ALA A 11 52.01 -10.66 12.91
C ALA A 11 52.28 -12.14 12.62
N LEU A 12 51.29 -13.01 12.84
CA LEU A 12 51.34 -14.41 12.42
C LEU A 12 51.27 -14.50 10.89
N ARG A 13 52.44 -14.53 10.25
CA ARG A 13 52.63 -15.06 8.88
C ARG A 13 52.43 -16.57 8.93
N THR A 14 51.38 -17.09 8.29
CA THR A 14 51.27 -18.53 8.03
C THR A 14 51.77 -18.82 6.62
N GLN A 15 52.94 -19.44 6.50
CA GLN A 15 53.47 -20.02 5.27
C GLN A 15 52.71 -21.32 4.94
N TYR A 16 52.34 -21.52 3.68
CA TYR A 16 51.97 -22.84 3.17
C TYR A 16 52.98 -23.27 2.11
N ASN A 17 53.60 -24.43 2.33
CA ASN A 17 54.51 -25.10 1.41
C ASN A 17 53.72 -25.67 0.23
N VAL A 18 54.18 -25.40 -1.00
CA VAL A 18 53.66 -26.00 -2.23
C VAL A 18 54.52 -27.23 -2.55
N HIS A 19 53.94 -28.42 -2.44
CA HIS A 19 54.59 -29.63 -2.98
C HIS A 19 54.48 -29.64 -4.50
N ARG A 20 55.63 -29.65 -5.17
CA ARG A 20 55.76 -29.76 -6.62
C ARG A 20 55.99 -31.23 -6.98
N HIS A 21 55.01 -31.86 -7.62
CA HIS A 21 55.23 -33.11 -8.35
C HIS A 21 55.09 -32.86 -9.84
N VAL A 22 56.23 -32.96 -10.54
CA VAL A 22 56.32 -32.97 -12.00
C VAL A 22 56.62 -34.41 -12.41
N ARG A 23 55.77 -34.99 -13.25
CA ARG A 23 56.14 -35.91 -14.35
C ARG A 23 54.89 -36.24 -15.18
N GLY A 24 54.99 -36.07 -16.50
CA GLY A 24 54.05 -36.62 -17.47
C GLY A 24 53.21 -35.58 -18.22
N THR A 25 53.27 -35.63 -19.54
CA THR A 25 52.80 -34.65 -20.54
C THR A 25 51.28 -34.65 -20.78
N THR A 26 50.61 -33.53 -20.50
CA THR A 26 49.43 -32.93 -21.18
C THR A 26 48.93 -31.74 -20.33
N PRO A 27 48.43 -30.62 -20.91
CA PRO A 27 48.05 -29.46 -20.11
C PRO A 27 46.68 -29.69 -19.47
N LEU A 28 46.65 -30.03 -18.19
CA LEU A 28 45.45 -30.00 -17.36
C LEU A 28 45.14 -28.55 -16.98
N LEU A 29 43.89 -28.13 -17.19
CA LEU A 29 43.36 -26.87 -16.67
C LEU A 29 43.36 -26.93 -15.14
N ASP A 30 44.21 -26.10 -14.52
CA ASP A 30 44.35 -25.99 -13.08
C ASP A 30 43.02 -25.62 -12.39
N SER A 31 42.73 -26.31 -11.29
CA SER A 31 41.61 -26.11 -10.38
C SER A 31 41.49 -24.67 -9.86
N ILE A 32 40.27 -24.13 -9.85
CA ILE A 32 39.94 -22.89 -9.12
C ILE A 32 39.51 -23.28 -7.71
N VAL A 33 40.31 -22.89 -6.70
CA VAL A 33 39.93 -22.98 -5.29
C VAL A 33 39.37 -21.64 -4.85
N VAL A 34 38.10 -21.59 -4.46
CA VAL A 34 37.48 -20.41 -3.84
C VAL A 34 37.43 -20.65 -2.34
N SER A 35 38.28 -19.96 -1.57
CA SER A 35 38.18 -19.93 -0.12
C SER A 35 37.21 -18.81 0.30
N ILE A 36 36.14 -19.19 0.99
CA ILE A 36 35.17 -18.27 1.59
C ILE A 36 35.53 -18.17 3.07
N GLN A 37 35.94 -16.99 3.52
CA GLN A 37 36.13 -16.73 4.94
C GLN A 37 34.99 -15.82 5.41
N ALA A 38 33.95 -16.43 5.98
CA ALA A 38 32.86 -15.72 6.63
C ALA A 38 33.10 -15.77 8.14
N CYS A 39 33.23 -14.61 8.78
CA CYS A 39 33.14 -14.54 10.23
C CYS A 39 31.66 -14.69 10.62
N GLN A 40 31.40 -15.70 11.45
CA GLN A 40 30.12 -16.13 12.05
C GLN A 40 29.28 -17.17 11.26
N ALA A 41 29.49 -18.43 11.68
CA ALA A 41 28.54 -19.53 11.85
C ALA A 41 27.47 -19.81 10.78
N THR A 42 27.84 -19.97 9.50
CA THR A 42 27.24 -21.00 8.62
C THR A 42 28.21 -21.34 7.49
N PHE A 43 28.65 -22.60 7.39
CA PHE A 43 29.49 -23.05 6.27
C PHE A 43 28.62 -23.41 5.07
N TYR A 44 28.82 -22.73 3.94
CA TYR A 44 28.34 -23.19 2.62
C TYR A 44 29.53 -23.73 1.84
N GLY A 45 29.68 -25.06 1.83
CA GLY A 45 30.62 -25.73 0.94
C GLY A 45 29.99 -25.87 -0.45
N VAL A 46 30.63 -25.31 -1.49
CA VAL A 46 30.26 -25.58 -2.88
C VAL A 46 31.12 -26.74 -3.38
N GLN A 47 30.53 -27.92 -3.53
CA GLN A 47 31.20 -29.06 -4.15
C GLN A 47 30.85 -29.10 -5.64
N ILE A 48 31.84 -28.92 -6.49
CA ILE A 48 31.70 -29.04 -7.95
C ILE A 48 32.08 -30.48 -8.31
N ALA A 49 31.08 -31.30 -8.62
CA ALA A 49 31.32 -32.65 -9.13
C ALA A 49 31.35 -32.65 -10.66
N TRP A 50 32.35 -33.30 -11.24
CA TRP A 50 32.43 -33.61 -12.66
C TRP A 50 31.88 -35.01 -12.91
N ASP A 51 31.07 -35.18 -13.96
CA ASP A 51 30.62 -36.49 -14.43
C ASP A 51 31.38 -36.83 -15.73
N PRO A 52 32.33 -37.78 -15.71
CA PRO A 52 33.19 -38.07 -16.85
C PRO A 52 32.56 -39.16 -17.73
N CYS A 53 31.43 -38.87 -18.37
CA CYS A 53 30.85 -39.76 -19.39
C CYS A 53 30.08 -38.98 -20.47
N SER A 54 30.81 -38.22 -21.29
CA SER A 54 30.38 -37.88 -22.66
C SER A 54 31.59 -37.44 -23.50
N ILE A 55 31.99 -38.29 -24.44
CA ILE A 55 33.06 -38.08 -25.44
C ILE A 55 32.62 -36.97 -26.42
N PRO A 56 33.54 -36.12 -26.93
CA PRO A 56 33.16 -34.85 -27.56
C PRO A 56 32.73 -35.01 -29.03
N GLY A 57 31.47 -34.69 -29.31
CA GLY A 57 30.97 -34.26 -30.62
C GLY A 57 30.43 -32.84 -30.50
N ARG A 58 30.71 -31.99 -31.50
CA ARG A 58 30.43 -30.54 -31.49
C ARG A 58 29.04 -30.20 -30.93
N GLY A 59 29.02 -29.42 -29.85
CA GLY A 59 27.80 -28.82 -29.27
C GLY A 59 27.29 -29.56 -28.03
N ALA A 60 27.91 -29.34 -26.87
CA ALA A 60 27.36 -29.76 -25.58
C ALA A 60 27.14 -28.54 -24.68
N LEU A 61 25.91 -28.39 -24.17
CA LEU A 61 25.55 -27.45 -23.11
C LEU A 61 26.06 -27.99 -21.77
N LEU A 62 26.87 -27.21 -21.06
CA LEU A 62 27.36 -27.54 -19.73
C LEU A 62 26.23 -27.31 -18.71
N ASN A 63 25.61 -28.38 -18.20
CA ASN A 63 24.64 -28.29 -17.11
C ASN A 63 25.37 -28.36 -15.76
N ILE A 64 25.46 -27.22 -15.06
CA ILE A 64 26.00 -27.17 -13.69
C ILE A 64 24.85 -27.43 -12.71
N ARG A 65 24.86 -28.58 -12.03
CA ARG A 65 23.95 -28.85 -10.89
C ARG A 65 24.63 -28.44 -9.59
N THR A 66 24.15 -27.37 -8.96
CA THR A 66 24.51 -27.00 -7.59
C THR A 66 23.65 -27.79 -6.60
N ARG A 67 24.27 -28.57 -5.71
CA ARG A 67 23.60 -29.11 -4.51
C ARG A 67 24.11 -28.38 -3.28
N VAL A 68 23.23 -27.64 -2.61
CA VAL A 68 23.52 -27.02 -1.31
C VAL A 68 23.12 -28.02 -0.23
N LYS A 69 24.07 -28.46 0.61
CA LYS A 69 23.77 -29.22 1.85
C LYS A 69 23.93 -28.28 3.05
N LYS A 70 22.95 -28.31 3.95
CA LYS A 70 22.95 -27.55 5.21
C LYS A 70 23.59 -28.40 6.31
N PHE A 71 24.57 -27.85 7.02
CA PHE A 71 25.09 -28.44 8.26
C PHE A 71 24.73 -27.51 9.43
N SER A 72 24.26 -28.07 10.55
CA SER A 72 23.96 -27.31 11.77
C SER A 72 25.13 -27.42 12.76
N CYS A 73 25.53 -26.29 13.36
CA CYS A 73 26.39 -26.26 14.53
C CYS A 73 25.62 -25.57 15.69
N GLN A 74 25.63 -26.19 16.87
CA GLN A 74 25.03 -25.65 18.10
C GLN A 74 26.05 -24.78 18.86
N GLN A 75 25.53 -23.69 19.44
CA GLN A 75 26.07 -22.82 20.50
C GLN A 75 27.38 -22.06 20.26
N ALA A 76 27.29 -20.72 20.28
CA ALA A 76 28.31 -19.85 20.86
C ALA A 76 27.72 -18.49 21.26
N HIS A 77 28.13 -18.01 22.43
CA HIS A 77 27.66 -16.83 23.16
C HIS A 77 28.11 -15.48 22.56
N SER A 78 27.36 -14.45 22.94
CA SER A 78 27.56 -13.01 22.74
C SER A 78 28.92 -12.49 23.25
N ASN A 79 29.62 -11.69 22.44
CA ASN A 79 30.01 -10.29 22.71
C ASN A 79 31.12 -9.77 21.77
N TRP A 80 30.96 -8.51 21.35
CA TRP A 80 31.92 -7.61 20.66
C TRP A 80 32.22 -7.90 19.17
N PHE A 81 31.89 -6.94 18.29
CA PHE A 81 32.74 -6.30 17.26
C PHE A 81 31.89 -5.36 16.37
N GLY A 82 32.47 -4.24 15.94
CA GLY A 82 31.86 -3.17 15.12
C GLY A 82 31.59 -3.56 13.65
N PRO A 83 31.28 -2.60 12.76
CA PRO A 83 30.69 -2.89 11.45
C PRO A 83 31.64 -3.71 10.58
N SER A 84 31.25 -4.94 10.26
CA SER A 84 32.02 -5.87 9.45
C SER A 84 31.93 -5.51 7.96
N GLU A 85 33.01 -4.97 7.40
CA GLU A 85 33.16 -4.80 5.94
C GLU A 85 33.30 -6.18 5.27
N THR A 86 32.36 -6.52 4.38
CA THR A 86 32.48 -7.73 3.55
C THR A 86 33.28 -7.37 2.30
N LEU A 87 34.59 -7.67 2.30
CA LEU A 87 35.50 -7.44 1.18
C LEU A 87 35.76 -8.75 0.42
N PHE A 88 35.52 -8.76 -0.89
CA PHE A 88 35.98 -9.85 -1.76
C PHE A 88 37.37 -9.52 -2.32
N ARG A 89 38.31 -10.45 -2.18
CA ARG A 89 39.66 -10.34 -2.77
C ARG A 89 39.80 -11.31 -3.94
N LEU A 90 40.05 -10.77 -5.13
CA LEU A 90 40.35 -11.54 -6.34
C LEU A 90 41.84 -11.40 -6.66
N TYR A 91 42.56 -12.52 -6.70
CA TYR A 91 43.97 -12.56 -7.05
C TYR A 91 44.18 -13.12 -8.45
N ASN A 92 44.84 -12.36 -9.32
CA ASN A 92 45.18 -12.79 -10.68
C ASN A 92 46.61 -13.35 -10.70
N HIS A 93 46.73 -14.68 -10.66
CA HIS A 93 48.02 -15.37 -10.65
C HIS A 93 48.89 -15.15 -11.91
N ARG A 94 48.32 -14.75 -13.05
CA ARG A 94 49.11 -14.44 -14.26
C ARG A 94 49.69 -13.03 -14.27
N LYS A 95 49.04 -12.08 -13.61
CA LYS A 95 49.46 -10.67 -13.59
C LYS A 95 50.04 -10.24 -12.23
N GLY A 96 49.98 -11.08 -11.22
CA GLY A 96 50.44 -10.78 -9.86
C GLY A 96 49.60 -9.71 -9.16
N THR A 97 48.38 -9.43 -9.61
CA THR A 97 47.56 -8.33 -9.11
C THR A 97 46.44 -8.82 -8.19
N LEU A 98 46.25 -8.09 -7.08
CA LEU A 98 45.13 -8.27 -6.14
C LEU A 98 44.10 -7.16 -6.40
N LYS A 99 42.82 -7.52 -6.50
CA LYS A 99 41.71 -6.56 -6.58
C LYS A 99 40.76 -6.79 -5.40
N GLU A 100 40.54 -5.75 -4.61
CA GLU A 100 39.56 -5.73 -3.52
C GLU A 100 38.23 -5.15 -4.03
N ILE A 101 37.12 -5.79 -3.67
CA ILE A 101 35.78 -5.39 -4.08
C ILE A 101 34.92 -5.20 -2.84
N ASP A 102 34.47 -3.97 -2.63
CA ASP A 102 33.48 -3.58 -1.63
C ASP A 102 32.06 -3.75 -2.21
N VAL A 103 31.26 -4.61 -1.57
CA VAL A 103 29.95 -5.06 -2.05
C VAL A 103 28.87 -4.00 -1.82
N HIS A 104 29.08 -3.05 -0.90
CA HIS A 104 28.06 -2.05 -0.56
C HIS A 104 28.03 -0.83 -1.48
N LYS A 105 29.06 -0.62 -2.31
CA LYS A 105 29.20 0.60 -3.13
C LYS A 105 28.91 0.44 -4.62
N ASN A 106 28.75 -0.77 -5.15
CA ASN A 106 28.56 -0.97 -6.60
C ASN A 106 27.62 -2.15 -6.92
N VAL A 107 26.31 -1.90 -6.91
CA VAL A 107 25.35 -2.77 -7.62
C VAL A 107 25.12 -2.19 -9.02
N SER A 108 26.19 -2.15 -9.80
CA SER A 108 26.13 -1.91 -11.23
C SER A 108 27.11 -2.88 -11.89
N LEU A 109 26.53 -3.86 -12.60
CA LEU A 109 27.16 -4.81 -13.53
C LEU A 109 28.70 -4.90 -13.46
N ILE A 110 29.21 -5.87 -12.72
CA ILE A 110 30.61 -6.28 -12.83
C ILE A 110 30.78 -6.97 -14.19
N SER A 111 31.18 -6.22 -15.22
CA SER A 111 31.70 -6.80 -16.45
C SER A 111 33.17 -7.19 -16.24
N VAL A 112 33.46 -8.49 -16.20
CA VAL A 112 34.83 -8.99 -16.28
C VAL A 112 35.08 -9.35 -17.74
N SER A 113 35.78 -8.47 -18.45
CA SER A 113 36.18 -8.68 -19.84
C SER A 113 37.26 -9.76 -19.90
N PHE A 114 36.87 -10.99 -20.21
CA PHE A 114 37.81 -11.98 -20.72
C PHE A 114 38.07 -11.70 -22.21
N ILE A 115 39.32 -11.76 -22.63
CA ILE A 115 39.70 -11.74 -24.05
C ILE A 115 39.25 -13.09 -24.65
N SER A 116 37.96 -13.21 -24.93
CA SER A 116 37.40 -14.11 -25.94
C SER A 116 36.02 -13.58 -26.31
N ASN A 117 35.72 -13.55 -27.61
CA ASN A 117 34.66 -12.77 -28.24
C ASN A 117 33.23 -13.33 -28.02
N ARG A 118 32.90 -13.80 -26.81
CA ARG A 118 31.55 -14.23 -26.44
C ARG A 118 31.17 -13.67 -25.07
N ARG A 119 30.27 -12.68 -25.08
CA ARG A 119 29.53 -12.27 -23.89
C ARG A 119 28.69 -13.45 -23.41
N VAL A 120 29.11 -14.10 -22.33
CA VAL A 120 28.23 -15.00 -21.57
C VAL A 120 27.57 -14.13 -20.51
N SER A 121 26.33 -13.69 -20.78
CA SER A 121 25.47 -13.13 -19.74
C SER A 121 24.96 -14.28 -18.88
N MET A 122 25.47 -14.42 -17.66
CA MET A 122 24.80 -15.24 -16.66
C MET A 122 23.63 -14.42 -16.12
N SER A 123 22.42 -14.62 -16.64
CA SER A 123 21.24 -14.20 -15.90
C SER A 123 21.07 -15.18 -14.74
N LEU A 124 21.27 -14.70 -13.52
CA LEU A 124 20.60 -15.32 -12.38
C LEU A 124 19.12 -15.22 -12.72
N SER A 125 18.49 -16.35 -13.07
CA SER A 125 17.04 -16.40 -13.18
C SER A 125 16.50 -15.94 -11.83
N LYS A 126 16.00 -14.69 -11.73
CA LYS A 126 15.24 -14.26 -10.56
C LYS A 126 14.15 -15.30 -10.40
N LYS A 127 14.16 -16.04 -9.29
CA LYS A 127 13.03 -16.91 -8.98
C LYS A 127 11.78 -16.04 -9.08
N PRO A 128 10.73 -16.47 -9.80
CA PRO A 128 9.50 -15.69 -9.87
C PRO A 128 9.01 -15.41 -8.46
N ARG A 129 8.63 -14.16 -8.19
CA ARG A 129 8.12 -13.76 -6.87
C ARG A 129 6.90 -14.62 -6.55
N GLU A 130 6.96 -15.34 -5.44
CA GLU A 130 5.82 -16.08 -4.93
C GLU A 130 4.87 -15.08 -4.27
N SER A 131 3.64 -15.04 -4.77
CA SER A 131 2.57 -14.21 -4.23
C SER A 131 1.33 -15.08 -4.07
N LYS A 132 0.73 -15.05 -2.89
CA LYS A 132 -0.55 -15.70 -2.62
C LYS A 132 -1.69 -15.10 -3.46
N TYR A 133 -1.52 -13.85 -3.88
CA TYR A 133 -2.51 -13.06 -4.61
C TYR A 133 -2.22 -13.02 -6.12
N ARG A 134 -1.25 -13.79 -6.61
CA ARG A 134 -0.87 -13.84 -8.04
C ARG A 134 -2.05 -14.15 -8.96
N HIS A 135 -3.00 -14.93 -8.46
CA HIS A 135 -4.20 -15.37 -9.16
C HIS A 135 -5.48 -14.72 -8.62
N LEU A 136 -5.38 -13.62 -7.87
CA LEU A 136 -6.52 -12.81 -7.48
C LEU A 136 -7.31 -12.38 -8.72
N PHE A 137 -8.64 -12.53 -8.68
CA PHE A 137 -9.53 -12.08 -9.76
C PHE A 137 -10.80 -11.46 -9.20
N GLY A 138 -11.38 -10.52 -9.94
CA GLY A 138 -12.65 -9.88 -9.61
C GLY A 138 -13.82 -10.49 -10.37
N THR A 139 -14.90 -10.80 -9.67
CA THR A 139 -16.14 -11.35 -10.23
C THR A 139 -17.31 -10.41 -9.91
N PRO A 140 -18.00 -9.85 -10.92
CA PRO A 140 -19.18 -9.05 -10.66
C PRO A 140 -20.36 -9.95 -10.29
N PHE A 141 -21.20 -9.47 -9.38
CA PHE A 141 -22.50 -10.08 -9.09
C PHE A 141 -23.43 -9.94 -10.29
N GLN A 142 -24.46 -10.80 -10.38
CA GLN A 142 -25.44 -10.68 -11.44
C GLN A 142 -26.20 -9.35 -11.32
N PRO A 143 -26.65 -8.73 -12.42
CA PRO A 143 -27.40 -7.47 -12.35
C PRO A 143 -28.66 -7.54 -11.46
N THR A 144 -29.28 -8.72 -11.33
CA THR A 144 -30.42 -9.01 -10.44
C THR A 144 -30.06 -8.93 -8.95
N GLU A 145 -28.79 -9.12 -8.61
CA GLU A 145 -28.24 -9.04 -7.24
C GLU A 145 -27.63 -7.65 -6.93
N CYS A 146 -27.79 -6.71 -7.86
CA CYS A 146 -27.22 -5.36 -7.79
C CYS A 146 -28.32 -4.32 -7.59
N ILE A 147 -27.93 -3.11 -7.17
CA ILE A 147 -28.84 -1.97 -7.07
C ILE A 147 -28.87 -1.31 -8.45
N ASN A 148 -30.06 -1.09 -9.01
CA ASN A 148 -30.24 -0.46 -10.32
C ASN A 148 -30.98 0.88 -10.18
N GLY A 149 -30.86 1.76 -11.18
CA GLY A 149 -31.53 3.05 -11.18
C GLY A 149 -30.88 4.10 -10.27
N VAL A 150 -29.59 3.94 -9.96
CA VAL A 150 -28.81 4.96 -9.23
C VAL A 150 -28.56 6.17 -10.13
N LYS A 151 -28.97 7.37 -9.70
CA LYS A 151 -28.89 8.57 -10.53
C LYS A 151 -27.85 9.54 -10.01
N ILE A 152 -26.56 9.25 -10.21
CA ILE A 152 -25.51 10.25 -9.93
C ILE A 152 -25.58 11.28 -11.06
N GLY A 153 -26.07 12.48 -10.76
CA GLY A 153 -26.28 13.54 -11.75
C GLY A 153 -24.99 13.96 -12.49
N SER A 154 -25.10 14.96 -13.35
CA SER A 154 -23.95 15.50 -14.10
C SER A 154 -22.97 16.32 -13.25
N VAL A 155 -23.29 16.56 -11.97
CA VAL A 155 -22.44 17.32 -11.03
C VAL A 155 -21.06 16.67 -10.96
N GLN A 156 -20.05 17.41 -11.42
CA GLN A 156 -18.67 16.96 -11.40
C GLN A 156 -18.08 17.22 -10.01
N LEU A 157 -18.10 16.19 -9.17
CA LEU A 157 -17.24 16.19 -7.98
C LEU A 157 -15.80 15.86 -8.40
N ASP A 158 -14.85 16.66 -7.91
CA ASP A 158 -13.41 16.34 -7.97
C ASP A 158 -13.13 15.08 -7.12
N ALA A 159 -13.89 14.89 -6.05
CA ALA A 159 -13.88 13.70 -5.20
C ALA A 159 -14.66 12.54 -5.82
N ASN A 160 -14.39 11.32 -5.35
CA ASN A 160 -15.18 10.15 -5.68
C ASN A 160 -16.61 10.28 -5.09
N PRO A 161 -17.68 10.33 -5.93
CA PRO A 161 -19.05 10.56 -5.49
C PRO A 161 -19.71 9.34 -4.86
N VAL A 162 -19.07 8.17 -4.92
CA VAL A 162 -19.65 6.91 -4.42
C VAL A 162 -18.99 6.57 -3.10
N LYS A 163 -19.78 6.56 -2.01
CA LYS A 163 -19.35 6.08 -0.70
C LYS A 163 -20.21 4.91 -0.28
N ALA A 164 -19.61 3.92 0.34
CA ALA A 164 -20.33 2.82 0.95
C ALA A 164 -19.62 2.37 2.22
N ASN A 165 -20.39 1.83 3.15
CA ASN A 165 -19.90 1.11 4.31
C ASN A 165 -20.49 -0.30 4.31
N GLY A 166 -20.50 -0.99 5.45
CA GLY A 166 -21.04 -2.35 5.51
C GLY A 166 -22.55 -2.47 5.32
N ARG A 167 -23.29 -1.36 5.28
CA ARG A 167 -24.75 -1.32 5.37
C ARG A 167 -25.42 -0.50 4.27
N PHE A 168 -24.81 0.61 3.88
CA PHE A 168 -25.41 1.61 3.00
C PHE A 168 -24.49 2.03 1.86
N LEU A 169 -25.09 2.38 0.74
CA LEU A 169 -24.53 3.13 -0.37
C LEU A 169 -25.05 4.56 -0.30
N ALA A 170 -24.15 5.54 -0.30
CA ALA A 170 -24.49 6.96 -0.37
C ALA A 170 -23.90 7.61 -1.63
N VAL A 171 -24.74 8.35 -2.35
CA VAL A 171 -24.38 9.03 -3.61
C VAL A 171 -25.13 10.36 -3.76
N PRO A 172 -24.56 11.38 -4.41
CA PRO A 172 -25.33 12.53 -4.90
C PRO A 172 -26.40 12.05 -5.89
N TRP A 173 -27.57 12.68 -5.91
CA TRP A 173 -28.75 12.16 -6.61
C TRP A 173 -29.38 13.12 -7.63
N ALA A 174 -28.93 13.12 -8.88
CA ALA A 174 -29.49 13.83 -10.05
C ALA A 174 -29.61 15.36 -9.92
N LEU A 175 -30.35 15.85 -8.93
CA LEU A 175 -30.59 17.23 -8.57
C LEU A 175 -29.49 17.74 -7.64
N THR A 176 -29.16 19.02 -7.79
CA THR A 176 -28.27 19.74 -6.88
C THR A 176 -28.78 19.62 -5.44
N GLY A 177 -27.86 19.40 -4.50
CA GLY A 177 -28.19 19.36 -3.07
C GLY A 177 -28.93 18.11 -2.61
N THR A 178 -29.08 17.09 -3.44
CA THR A 178 -29.75 15.86 -3.03
C THR A 178 -28.78 14.69 -2.93
N VAL A 179 -28.95 13.87 -1.89
CA VAL A 179 -28.14 12.68 -1.63
C VAL A 179 -29.07 11.50 -1.37
N ALA A 180 -28.85 10.41 -2.08
CA ALA A 180 -29.53 9.14 -1.82
C ALA A 180 -28.67 8.29 -0.87
N VAL A 181 -29.34 7.70 0.13
CA VAL A 181 -28.78 6.64 0.97
C VAL A 181 -29.61 5.39 0.74
N ILE A 182 -28.99 4.33 0.24
CA ILE A 182 -29.65 3.10 -0.18
C ILE A 182 -29.04 1.93 0.61
N PRO A 183 -29.84 1.13 1.33
CA PRO A 183 -29.34 -0.09 1.97
C PRO A 183 -28.70 -1.03 0.95
N LEU A 184 -27.54 -1.61 1.28
CA LEU A 184 -26.85 -2.59 0.42
C LEU A 184 -27.62 -3.92 0.30
N SER A 185 -28.58 -4.15 1.20
CA SER A 185 -29.56 -5.24 1.12
C SER A 185 -30.57 -5.03 -0.01
N HIS A 186 -30.78 -3.80 -0.51
CA HIS A 186 -31.66 -3.53 -1.64
C HIS A 186 -31.12 -4.19 -2.91
N LYS A 187 -32.02 -4.78 -3.70
CA LYS A 187 -31.73 -5.45 -4.97
C LYS A 187 -32.75 -5.03 -6.02
N GLY A 188 -32.29 -4.82 -7.25
CA GLY A 188 -33.12 -4.31 -8.33
C GLY A 188 -33.26 -2.79 -8.31
N SER A 189 -34.29 -2.29 -8.99
CA SER A 189 -34.46 -0.86 -9.26
C SER A 189 -34.80 -0.07 -8.00
N VAL A 190 -34.13 1.06 -7.81
CA VAL A 190 -34.48 2.07 -6.82
C VAL A 190 -35.78 2.75 -7.24
N HIS A 191 -36.74 2.86 -6.31
CA HIS A 191 -38.04 3.47 -6.59
C HIS A 191 -37.87 4.95 -6.99
N PRO A 192 -38.67 5.49 -7.93
CA PRO A 192 -38.58 6.91 -8.32
C PRO A 192 -38.76 7.90 -7.15
N GLU A 193 -39.57 7.53 -6.16
CA GLU A 193 -39.85 8.30 -4.94
C GLU A 193 -38.98 7.86 -3.76
N HIS A 194 -37.81 7.25 -4.02
CA HIS A 194 -36.87 6.87 -2.96
C HIS A 194 -36.53 8.09 -2.09
N PRO A 195 -36.63 7.99 -0.75
CA PRO A 195 -36.29 9.07 0.16
C PRO A 195 -34.88 9.62 -0.04
N LEU A 196 -34.78 10.96 -0.08
CA LEU A 196 -33.51 11.66 -0.30
C LEU A 196 -33.22 12.58 0.87
N ILE A 197 -31.95 12.70 1.22
CA ILE A 197 -31.47 13.86 1.97
C ILE A 197 -31.56 15.07 1.04
N LEU A 198 -32.23 16.12 1.51
CA LEU A 198 -32.42 17.37 0.79
C LEU A 198 -31.62 18.48 1.49
N GLN A 199 -30.58 18.98 0.85
CA GLN A 199 -29.75 20.11 1.30
C GLN A 199 -30.23 21.44 0.71
N GLU A 200 -31.53 21.54 0.44
CA GLU A 200 -32.14 22.69 -0.24
C GLU A 200 -31.36 23.01 -1.54
N ASP A 201 -31.00 24.28 -1.75
CA ASP A 201 -30.23 24.74 -2.93
C ASP A 201 -28.70 24.63 -2.76
N ARG A 202 -28.20 24.01 -1.69
CA ARG A 202 -26.75 23.88 -1.44
C ARG A 202 -26.15 22.74 -2.25
N THR A 203 -25.03 22.98 -2.92
CA THR A 203 -24.28 21.89 -3.58
C THR A 203 -23.51 21.08 -2.53
N VAL A 204 -23.66 19.75 -2.55
CA VAL A 204 -22.84 18.82 -1.78
C VAL A 204 -21.54 18.54 -2.53
N ASN A 205 -20.39 18.94 -1.99
CA ASN A 205 -19.07 18.78 -2.61
C ASN A 205 -18.38 17.48 -2.22
N ASP A 206 -18.66 16.98 -1.01
CA ASP A 206 -18.15 15.69 -0.52
C ASP A 206 -19.17 15.09 0.47
N LEU A 207 -19.12 13.78 0.61
CA LEU A 207 -19.90 13.04 1.59
C LEU A 207 -19.04 11.93 2.18
N GLN A 208 -19.25 11.59 3.46
CA GLN A 208 -18.47 10.54 4.10
C GLN A 208 -19.26 9.91 5.25
N PHE A 209 -19.29 8.57 5.29
CA PHE A 209 -19.73 7.87 6.48
C PHE A 209 -18.71 8.06 7.60
N ALA A 210 -19.17 8.16 8.85
CA ALA A 210 -18.28 8.10 9.99
C ALA A 210 -17.50 6.78 9.97
N SER A 211 -16.20 6.85 10.28
CA SER A 211 -15.34 5.66 10.24
C SER A 211 -15.75 4.61 11.26
N THR A 212 -16.39 5.03 12.34
CA THR A 212 -16.72 4.21 13.52
C THR A 212 -18.22 4.06 13.79
N ASP A 213 -19.07 4.63 12.94
CA ASP A 213 -20.52 4.60 13.05
C ASP A 213 -21.13 4.49 11.66
N ASP A 214 -21.58 3.28 11.30
CA ASP A 214 -22.13 3.01 9.97
C ASP A 214 -23.47 3.70 9.70
N ASN A 215 -24.11 4.28 10.71
CA ASN A 215 -25.40 4.97 10.61
C ASN A 215 -25.24 6.50 10.62
N LEU A 216 -24.02 7.03 10.61
CA LEU A 216 -23.76 8.46 10.56
C LEU A 216 -23.12 8.86 9.23
N LEU A 217 -23.76 9.76 8.50
CA LEU A 217 -23.25 10.32 7.25
C LEU A 217 -23.04 11.84 7.39
N ALA A 218 -21.88 12.34 6.99
CA ALA A 218 -21.62 13.77 6.88
C ALA A 218 -21.66 14.22 5.41
N THR A 219 -22.15 15.44 5.18
CA THR A 219 -22.17 16.10 3.86
C THR A 219 -21.51 17.47 3.96
N ALA A 220 -20.56 17.76 3.06
CA ALA A 220 -19.86 19.03 2.93
C ALA A 220 -20.54 19.94 1.92
N ASN A 221 -20.98 21.11 2.34
CA ASN A 221 -21.88 21.95 1.54
C ASN A 221 -21.19 23.19 0.96
N SER A 222 -21.80 23.77 -0.08
CA SER A 222 -21.28 24.94 -0.81
C SER A 222 -21.32 26.25 -0.04
N ASP A 223 -22.16 26.34 0.99
CA ASP A 223 -22.27 27.50 1.87
C ASP A 223 -21.28 27.46 3.04
N GLY A 224 -20.44 26.43 3.14
CA GLY A 224 -19.45 26.29 4.20
C GLY A 224 -19.98 25.59 5.46
N THR A 225 -21.15 24.96 5.38
CA THR A 225 -21.67 24.08 6.43
C THR A 225 -21.24 22.62 6.23
N VAL A 226 -21.21 21.88 7.34
CA VAL A 226 -21.21 20.41 7.34
C VAL A 226 -22.44 19.95 8.11
N SER A 227 -23.26 19.12 7.46
CA SER A 227 -24.46 18.53 8.06
C SER A 227 -24.24 17.04 8.31
N PHE A 228 -24.77 16.55 9.43
CA PHE A 228 -24.64 15.16 9.88
C PHE A 228 -26.01 14.51 9.93
N TRP A 229 -26.12 13.33 9.33
CA TRP A 229 -27.39 12.64 9.09
C TRP A 229 -27.37 11.27 9.75
N ARG A 230 -28.31 11.04 10.66
CA ARG A 230 -28.58 9.71 11.22
C ARG A 230 -29.39 8.89 10.26
N ILE A 231 -28.89 7.72 9.89
CA ILE A 231 -29.53 6.79 8.97
C ILE A 231 -30.17 5.67 9.81
N PRO A 232 -31.48 5.40 9.71
CA PRO A 232 -32.10 4.26 10.38
C PRO A 232 -31.55 2.93 9.84
N ASP A 233 -31.65 1.88 10.64
CA ASP A 233 -31.05 0.57 10.32
C ASP A 233 -31.53 -0.04 8.99
N GLY A 234 -32.80 0.21 8.63
CA GLY A 234 -33.41 -0.20 7.36
C GLY A 234 -33.25 0.81 6.22
N GLY A 235 -32.56 1.92 6.44
CA GLY A 235 -32.57 3.10 5.56
C GLY A 235 -33.73 4.05 5.87
N TYR A 236 -33.86 5.11 5.07
CA TYR A 236 -34.94 6.09 5.22
C TYR A 236 -36.24 5.56 4.60
N GLU A 237 -37.34 5.62 5.35
CA GLU A 237 -38.70 5.40 4.82
C GLU A 237 -39.31 6.69 4.25
N GLN A 238 -38.89 7.84 4.78
CA GLN A 238 -39.26 9.18 4.32
C GLN A 238 -38.02 10.07 4.34
N SER A 239 -38.00 11.10 3.49
CA SER A 239 -36.88 12.06 3.45
C SER A 239 -36.69 12.69 4.82
N PRO A 240 -35.47 12.73 5.38
CA PRO A 240 -35.23 13.33 6.68
C PRO A 240 -35.53 14.84 6.62
N ALA A 241 -36.26 15.34 7.63
CA ALA A 241 -36.70 16.73 7.67
C ALA A 241 -35.54 17.72 7.93
N ALA A 242 -34.53 17.30 8.71
CA ALA A 242 -33.37 18.09 9.08
C ALA A 242 -32.19 17.17 9.44
N PRO A 243 -30.94 17.66 9.37
CA PRO A 243 -29.79 16.92 9.87
C PRO A 243 -29.86 16.75 11.40
N GLU A 244 -29.22 15.70 11.93
CA GLU A 244 -29.03 15.48 13.38
C GLU A 244 -28.23 16.63 14.00
N ARG A 245 -27.18 17.07 13.28
CA ARG A 245 -26.30 18.18 13.66
C ARG A 245 -25.89 18.94 12.41
N GLU A 246 -25.67 20.25 12.54
CA GLU A 246 -25.13 21.08 11.47
C GLU A 246 -24.22 22.17 12.05
N TYR A 247 -23.05 22.34 11.44
CA TYR A 247 -22.07 23.34 11.87
C TYR A 247 -21.60 24.17 10.68
N LYS A 248 -21.60 25.49 10.85
CA LYS A 248 -20.93 26.44 9.95
C LYS A 248 -19.43 26.40 10.25
N VAL A 249 -18.68 25.70 9.41
CA VAL A 249 -17.24 25.47 9.61
C VAL A 249 -16.36 26.42 8.81
N SER A 250 -16.90 27.05 7.76
CA SER A 250 -16.19 28.02 6.93
C SER A 250 -17.16 29.01 6.27
N GLU A 251 -16.63 30.16 5.85
CA GLU A 251 -17.32 31.09 4.94
C GLU A 251 -17.16 30.74 3.46
N LYS A 252 -16.36 29.72 3.16
CA LYS A 252 -16.20 29.15 1.82
C LYS A 252 -16.77 27.75 1.79
N ARG A 253 -17.10 27.27 0.58
CA ARG A 253 -17.53 25.88 0.37
C ARG A 253 -16.55 24.90 0.99
N VAL A 254 -17.08 23.93 1.73
CA VAL A 254 -16.31 22.79 2.24
C VAL A 254 -16.11 21.81 1.09
N MET A 255 -14.88 21.39 0.86
CA MET A 255 -14.46 20.59 -0.31
C MET A 255 -14.17 19.13 0.03
N ASN A 256 -13.69 18.86 1.25
CA ASN A 256 -13.30 17.51 1.66
C ASN A 256 -13.66 17.25 3.11
N LEU A 257 -14.03 15.99 3.38
CA LEU A 257 -14.25 15.43 4.71
C LEU A 257 -13.28 14.26 4.94
N SER A 258 -12.77 14.12 6.17
CA SER A 258 -12.04 12.92 6.58
C SER A 258 -12.24 12.62 8.07
N PHE A 259 -13.16 11.71 8.39
CA PHE A 259 -13.35 11.20 9.75
C PHE A 259 -12.10 10.46 10.26
N HIS A 260 -11.77 10.69 11.52
CA HIS A 260 -10.75 9.92 12.22
C HIS A 260 -11.13 8.44 12.27
N PRO A 261 -10.18 7.49 12.12
CA PRO A 261 -10.49 6.06 12.01
C PRO A 261 -10.90 5.38 13.32
N LEU A 262 -10.74 6.03 14.48
CA LEU A 262 -10.74 5.41 15.81
C LEU A 262 -11.42 6.28 16.87
N ALA A 263 -11.22 7.59 16.82
CA ALA A 263 -11.92 8.53 17.67
C ALA A 263 -13.31 8.83 17.09
N SER A 264 -14.37 8.58 17.86
CA SER A 264 -15.69 9.09 17.49
C SER A 264 -15.68 10.62 17.49
N ASP A 265 -16.48 11.22 16.61
CA ASP A 265 -16.69 12.67 16.55
C ASP A 265 -15.44 13.51 16.26
N VAL A 266 -14.36 12.95 15.72
CA VAL A 266 -13.23 13.72 15.18
C VAL A 266 -13.32 13.77 13.65
N LEU A 267 -13.45 14.97 13.11
CA LEU A 267 -13.60 15.19 11.67
C LEU A 267 -12.58 16.23 11.18
N LEU A 268 -11.86 15.89 10.11
CA LEU A 268 -11.10 16.86 9.34
C LEU A 268 -11.96 17.43 8.21
N THR A 269 -11.88 18.75 8.03
CA THR A 269 -12.50 19.45 6.89
C THR A 269 -11.45 20.27 6.14
N ALA A 270 -11.58 20.37 4.83
CA ALA A 270 -10.87 21.38 4.04
C ALA A 270 -11.84 22.22 3.21
N ASP A 271 -11.60 23.52 3.13
CA ASP A 271 -12.44 24.45 2.37
C ASP A 271 -11.76 25.00 1.11
N ALA A 272 -12.51 25.74 0.30
CA ALA A 272 -11.98 26.38 -0.90
C ALA A 272 -11.01 27.56 -0.63
N ALA A 273 -10.93 28.06 0.61
CA ALA A 273 -9.90 29.01 1.05
C ALA A 273 -8.61 28.31 1.50
N LYS A 274 -8.49 26.99 1.32
CA LYS A 274 -7.33 26.17 1.69
C LYS A 274 -7.15 26.04 3.21
N SER A 275 -8.17 26.41 3.98
CA SER A 275 -8.19 26.17 5.43
C SER A 275 -8.44 24.69 5.66
N VAL A 276 -7.62 24.08 6.50
CA VAL A 276 -7.77 22.69 6.93
C VAL A 276 -7.86 22.68 8.44
N GLN A 277 -8.97 22.17 8.96
CA GLN A 277 -9.34 22.24 10.37
C GLN A 277 -9.75 20.85 10.87
N LEU A 278 -9.46 20.56 12.13
CA LEU A 278 -9.98 19.41 12.85
C LEU A 278 -11.03 19.87 13.84
N TRP A 279 -12.15 19.17 13.81
CA TRP A 279 -13.35 19.48 14.57
C TRP A 279 -13.66 18.36 15.55
N ASP A 280 -14.10 18.77 16.71
CA ASP A 280 -14.89 17.96 17.61
C ASP A 280 -16.37 18.12 17.21
N VAL A 281 -16.92 17.08 16.58
CA VAL A 281 -18.29 17.03 16.05
C VAL A 281 -19.33 16.95 17.18
N SER A 282 -18.95 16.55 18.39
CA SER A 282 -19.87 16.52 19.52
C SER A 282 -20.16 17.93 20.05
N THR A 283 -19.18 18.84 19.98
CA THR A 283 -19.29 20.22 20.46
C THR A 283 -19.40 21.26 19.34
N GLY A 284 -19.10 20.89 18.09
CA GLY A 284 -19.03 21.83 16.96
C GLY A 284 -17.81 22.74 16.99
N GLN A 285 -16.81 22.45 17.84
CA GLN A 285 -15.63 23.31 18.01
C GLN A 285 -14.46 22.84 17.15
N SER A 286 -13.78 23.79 16.50
CA SER A 286 -12.47 23.55 15.91
C SER A 286 -11.44 23.44 17.03
N ARG A 287 -10.63 22.37 17.00
CA ARG A 287 -9.64 22.04 18.03
C ARG A 287 -8.20 22.17 17.52
N ALA A 288 -7.98 22.02 16.21
CA ALA A 288 -6.66 22.14 15.60
C ALA A 288 -6.76 22.55 14.13
N SER A 289 -5.66 23.07 13.57
CA SER A 289 -5.56 23.42 12.15
C SER A 289 -4.31 22.79 11.52
N LEU A 290 -4.39 22.42 10.24
CA LEU A 290 -3.26 21.88 9.49
C LEU A 290 -2.71 22.94 8.52
N PRO A 291 -1.58 23.59 8.85
CA PRO A 291 -1.08 24.74 8.11
C PRO A 291 -0.39 24.35 6.80
N ASP A 292 0.19 25.35 6.13
CA ASP A 292 1.11 25.24 4.98
C ASP A 292 0.50 24.80 3.63
N HIS A 293 -0.82 24.75 3.50
CA HIS A 293 -1.47 24.48 2.20
C HIS A 293 -1.49 25.73 1.30
N GLN A 294 -0.73 25.73 0.20
CA GLN A 294 -0.63 26.88 -0.71
C GLN A 294 -1.63 26.84 -1.86
N ALA A 295 -2.30 25.70 -2.06
CA ALA A 295 -3.41 25.53 -2.99
C ALA A 295 -4.50 24.65 -2.35
N ALA A 296 -5.57 24.35 -3.10
CA ALA A 296 -6.63 23.48 -2.62
C ALA A 296 -6.06 22.07 -2.33
N PRO A 297 -6.25 21.54 -1.11
CA PRO A 297 -6.04 20.13 -0.83
C PRO A 297 -6.94 19.26 -1.71
N THR A 298 -6.49 18.06 -2.04
CA THR A 298 -7.19 17.14 -2.95
C THR A 298 -7.53 15.80 -2.31
N SER A 299 -6.83 15.41 -1.24
CA SER A 299 -7.04 14.14 -0.54
C SER A 299 -6.46 14.21 0.86
N PHE A 300 -7.13 13.57 1.80
CA PHE A 300 -6.67 13.36 3.18
C PHE A 300 -6.83 11.89 3.56
N CYS A 301 -5.83 11.35 4.24
CA CYS A 301 -5.91 9.99 4.78
C CYS A 301 -5.25 9.91 6.15
N TRP A 302 -5.94 9.26 7.09
CA TRP A 302 -5.42 8.97 8.42
C TRP A 302 -4.59 7.67 8.42
N SER A 303 -3.51 7.64 9.20
CA SER A 303 -2.86 6.39 9.60
C SER A 303 -3.84 5.52 10.40
N ALA A 304 -3.63 4.21 10.44
CA ALA A 304 -4.56 3.27 11.07
C ALA A 304 -4.71 3.53 12.58
N ASP A 305 -3.65 3.98 13.23
CA ASP A 305 -3.64 4.42 14.63
C ASP A 305 -4.23 5.82 14.85
N GLY A 306 -4.57 6.54 13.77
CA GLY A 306 -5.13 7.89 13.82
C GLY A 306 -4.18 8.97 14.34
N LYS A 307 -2.88 8.70 14.45
CA LYS A 307 -1.91 9.70 14.93
C LYS A 307 -1.48 10.66 13.84
N LEU A 308 -1.39 10.17 12.61
CA LEU A 308 -0.89 10.93 11.47
C LEU A 308 -1.99 11.15 10.43
N VAL A 309 -1.93 12.31 9.79
CA VAL A 309 -2.72 12.65 8.61
C VAL A 309 -1.79 12.95 7.46
N ALA A 310 -1.99 12.28 6.33
CA ALA A 310 -1.38 12.65 5.07
C ALA A 310 -2.32 13.57 4.28
N SER A 311 -1.78 14.63 3.68
CA SER A 311 -2.50 15.47 2.73
C SER A 311 -1.78 15.52 1.38
N SER A 312 -2.56 15.55 0.30
CA SER A 312 -2.10 15.86 -1.05
C SER A 312 -2.76 17.14 -1.50
N CYS A 313 -2.04 17.97 -2.25
CA CYS A 313 -2.50 19.32 -2.59
C CYS A 313 -2.17 19.68 -4.04
N LYS A 314 -2.97 20.58 -4.64
CA LYS A 314 -2.72 21.13 -5.99
C LYS A 314 -1.44 21.98 -6.07
N ASP A 315 -0.80 22.29 -4.94
CA ASP A 315 0.54 22.87 -4.89
C ASP A 315 1.66 21.86 -5.15
N LYS A 316 1.28 20.62 -5.51
CA LYS A 316 2.16 19.50 -5.89
C LYS A 316 2.96 18.91 -4.75
N LYS A 317 2.62 19.26 -3.50
CA LYS A 317 3.24 18.67 -2.33
C LYS A 317 2.33 17.63 -1.68
N VAL A 318 3.00 16.63 -1.10
CA VAL A 318 2.43 15.72 -0.12
C VAL A 318 2.96 16.14 1.26
N ARG A 319 2.08 16.16 2.26
CA ARG A 319 2.41 16.55 3.63
C ARG A 319 1.98 15.48 4.60
N LEU A 320 2.73 15.36 5.68
CA LEU A 320 2.44 14.52 6.83
C LEU A 320 2.26 15.41 8.05
N PHE A 321 1.18 15.20 8.78
CA PHE A 321 0.85 15.97 9.97
C PHE A 321 0.67 15.05 11.18
N ASP A 322 1.06 15.54 12.35
CA ASP A 322 0.58 15.10 13.66
C ASP A 322 -0.34 16.22 14.18
N PRO A 323 -1.67 16.08 14.06
CA PRO A 323 -2.59 17.17 14.38
C PRO A 323 -2.61 17.59 15.85
N ARG A 324 -2.08 16.76 16.76
CA ARG A 324 -2.05 17.05 18.20
C ARG A 324 -0.72 17.63 18.66
N ALA A 325 0.31 17.57 17.82
CA ALA A 325 1.58 18.21 18.10
C ALA A 325 1.46 19.75 18.10
N SER A 326 2.30 20.42 18.89
CA SER A 326 2.36 21.89 18.92
C SER A 326 2.76 22.50 17.57
N SER A 327 3.55 21.76 16.79
CA SER A 327 3.84 22.04 15.38
C SER A 327 3.28 20.90 14.53
N PRO A 328 2.07 21.06 13.95
CA PRO A 328 1.39 19.95 13.31
C PRO A 328 2.09 19.39 12.08
N LEU A 329 2.81 20.23 11.31
CA LEU A 329 3.50 19.78 10.10
C LEU A 329 4.75 18.98 10.49
N VAL A 330 4.72 17.67 10.26
CA VAL A 330 5.83 16.73 10.53
C VAL A 330 6.82 16.73 9.38
N ALA A 331 6.31 16.61 8.15
CA ALA A 331 7.14 16.57 6.95
C ALA A 331 6.36 17.02 5.71
N SER A 332 7.09 17.47 4.69
CA SER A 332 6.55 17.75 3.36
C SER A 332 7.53 17.32 2.26
N ALA A 333 7.02 16.97 1.09
CA ALA A 333 7.82 16.60 -0.06
C ALA A 333 7.11 16.98 -1.37
N GLU A 334 7.89 17.21 -2.43
CA GLU A 334 7.38 17.34 -3.80
C GLU A 334 6.80 15.99 -4.26
N ASP A 335 5.50 15.95 -4.50
CA ASP A 335 4.75 14.78 -4.95
C ASP A 335 4.66 14.77 -6.48
N HIS A 336 3.50 14.51 -7.06
CA HIS A 336 3.28 14.43 -8.50
C HIS A 336 3.30 15.81 -9.16
N SER A 337 3.90 15.89 -10.35
CA SER A 337 4.11 17.18 -11.04
C SER A 337 2.92 17.65 -11.91
N GLY A 338 1.92 16.79 -12.09
CA GLY A 338 0.69 17.04 -12.83
C GLY A 338 -0.23 18.06 -12.17
N VAL A 339 -1.09 18.68 -12.97
CA VAL A 339 -1.91 19.85 -12.57
C VAL A 339 -3.16 19.51 -11.76
N LYS A 340 -3.61 18.25 -11.78
CA LYS A 340 -4.87 17.86 -11.14
C LYS A 340 -4.73 17.71 -9.61
N GLY A 341 -3.52 17.55 -9.11
CA GLY A 341 -3.25 17.13 -7.74
C GLY A 341 -3.38 15.62 -7.57
N ALA A 342 -2.80 15.11 -6.49
CA ALA A 342 -2.76 13.68 -6.20
C ALA A 342 -3.85 13.25 -5.23
N GLN A 343 -4.18 11.97 -5.26
CA GLN A 343 -4.95 11.28 -4.21
C GLN A 343 -3.98 10.51 -3.32
N ASN A 344 -4.35 10.23 -2.07
CA ASN A 344 -3.47 9.51 -1.15
C ASN A 344 -4.22 8.48 -0.31
N THR A 345 -3.47 7.49 0.17
CA THR A 345 -3.94 6.54 1.19
C THR A 345 -2.74 5.93 1.92
N PHE A 346 -2.89 5.65 3.20
CA PHE A 346 -1.94 4.76 3.88
C PHE A 346 -2.17 3.32 3.45
N VAL A 347 -1.06 2.62 3.20
CA VAL A 347 -1.00 1.21 2.84
C VAL A 347 -0.15 0.50 3.87
N GLY A 348 -0.58 -0.69 4.27
CA GLY A 348 0.10 -1.46 5.30
C GLY A 348 -0.17 -2.93 5.13
N LYS A 349 0.57 -3.71 5.88
CA LYS A 349 0.35 -5.14 6.07
C LYS A 349 0.41 -5.38 7.57
N GLN A 350 -0.47 -6.23 8.09
CA GLN A 350 -0.54 -6.39 9.54
C GLN A 350 0.82 -6.81 10.14
N GLY A 351 1.23 -6.10 11.19
CA GLY A 351 2.54 -6.30 11.84
C GLY A 351 3.72 -5.58 11.18
N GLU A 352 3.48 -4.91 10.05
CA GLU A 352 4.47 -4.08 9.35
C GLU A 352 4.10 -2.59 9.46
N PRO A 353 5.09 -1.68 9.44
CA PRO A 353 4.83 -0.25 9.49
C PRO A 353 4.06 0.24 8.25
N GLU A 354 3.09 1.13 8.45
CA GLU A 354 2.36 1.74 7.33
C GLU A 354 3.28 2.62 6.48
N LEU A 355 3.07 2.53 5.17
CA LEU A 355 3.65 3.41 4.16
C LEU A 355 2.55 4.32 3.61
N LEU A 356 2.95 5.44 3.02
CA LEU A 356 2.01 6.32 2.34
C LEU A 356 2.08 6.07 0.83
N LEU A 357 0.93 5.93 0.20
CA LEU A 357 0.79 5.84 -1.25
C LEU A 357 0.12 7.10 -1.79
N THR A 358 0.72 7.73 -2.80
CA THR A 358 0.09 8.81 -3.58
C THR A 358 -0.18 8.35 -5.01
N ALA A 359 -1.33 8.71 -5.55
CA ALA A 359 -1.72 8.47 -6.93
C ALA A 359 -1.98 9.80 -7.63
N GLY A 360 -1.16 10.14 -8.63
CA GLY A 360 -1.24 11.41 -9.33
C GLY A 360 -0.86 11.26 -10.78
N SER A 361 -0.38 12.35 -11.38
CA SER A 361 0.11 12.33 -12.75
C SER A 361 1.46 13.01 -12.92
N SER A 362 2.23 12.50 -13.88
CA SER A 362 3.49 13.08 -14.31
C SER A 362 3.27 14.39 -15.07
N LYS A 363 4.35 15.14 -15.29
CA LYS A 363 4.34 16.31 -16.19
C LYS A 363 3.93 15.92 -17.62
N GLY A 364 4.21 14.70 -18.04
CA GLY A 364 3.83 14.11 -19.32
C GLY A 364 2.40 13.56 -19.36
N THR A 365 1.58 13.82 -18.33
CA THR A 365 0.18 13.38 -18.16
C THR A 365 -0.04 11.90 -17.83
N ASP A 366 1.04 11.14 -17.64
CA ASP A 366 0.94 9.73 -17.27
C ASP A 366 0.43 9.60 -15.84
N ARG A 367 -0.50 8.70 -15.58
CA ARG A 367 -0.94 8.41 -14.22
C ARG A 367 0.11 7.55 -13.53
N GLU A 368 0.50 7.93 -12.32
CA GLU A 368 1.60 7.32 -11.58
C GLU A 368 1.20 7.07 -10.12
N LEU A 369 1.77 6.02 -9.53
CA LEU A 369 1.76 5.76 -8.11
C LEU A 369 3.14 6.07 -7.53
N ALA A 370 3.20 6.68 -6.35
CA ALA A 370 4.43 6.87 -5.61
C ALA A 370 4.25 6.38 -4.17
N LEU A 371 5.23 5.63 -3.68
CA LEU A 371 5.26 5.10 -2.32
C LEU A 371 6.26 5.87 -1.47
N TRP A 372 5.92 6.15 -0.22
CA TRP A 372 6.68 6.97 0.71
C TRP A 372 6.80 6.29 2.07
N ASP A 373 7.94 6.42 2.72
CA ASP A 373 8.08 6.08 4.13
C ASP A 373 7.78 7.31 4.99
N PRO A 374 6.72 7.33 5.82
CA PRO A 374 6.43 8.43 6.73
C PRO A 374 7.59 8.78 7.68
N ARG A 375 8.45 7.80 7.99
CA ARG A 375 9.60 7.95 8.91
C ARG A 375 10.86 8.46 8.22
N SER A 376 10.92 8.33 6.89
CA SER A 376 12.02 8.80 6.05
C SER A 376 11.44 9.55 4.84
N PHE A 377 10.76 10.65 5.14
CA PHE A 377 10.06 11.46 4.14
C PHE A 377 11.02 12.27 3.27
N GLY A 378 10.60 12.64 2.06
CA GLY A 378 11.38 13.46 1.12
C GLY A 378 11.94 12.73 -0.09
N LYS A 379 12.06 11.39 -0.04
CA LYS A 379 12.37 10.56 -1.21
C LYS A 379 11.34 9.46 -1.38
N ARG A 380 10.85 9.29 -2.61
CA ARG A 380 9.96 8.18 -2.98
C ARG A 380 10.72 6.85 -2.88
N LEU A 381 10.09 5.85 -2.25
CA LEU A 381 10.58 4.47 -2.20
C LEU A 381 10.46 3.79 -3.57
N THR A 382 9.35 4.04 -4.26
CA THR A 382 9.06 3.46 -5.58
C THR A 382 8.12 4.39 -6.32
N THR A 383 8.27 4.46 -7.65
CA THR A 383 7.29 5.10 -8.54
C THR A 383 6.90 4.11 -9.62
N VAL A 384 5.59 3.94 -9.85
CA VAL A 384 5.04 3.02 -10.84
C VAL A 384 4.17 3.82 -11.80
N ARG A 385 4.53 3.78 -13.09
CA ARG A 385 3.65 4.26 -14.16
C ARG A 385 2.46 3.32 -14.30
N VAL A 386 1.24 3.86 -14.30
CA VAL A 386 0.00 3.10 -14.45
C VAL A 386 -0.43 3.07 -15.92
N ASP A 387 -0.77 4.23 -16.49
CA ASP A 387 -1.18 4.40 -17.89
C ASP A 387 -1.23 5.90 -18.28
N THR A 388 -1.88 6.24 -19.39
CA THR A 388 -2.07 7.61 -19.90
C THR A 388 -3.49 8.13 -19.71
N GLY A 389 -4.26 7.56 -18.77
CA GLY A 389 -5.62 8.01 -18.49
C GLY A 389 -5.65 9.46 -17.99
N SER A 390 -6.75 10.17 -18.20
CA SER A 390 -6.83 11.59 -17.83
C SER A 390 -7.50 11.81 -16.47
N SER A 391 -8.30 10.87 -15.96
CA SER A 391 -9.01 11.02 -14.69
C SER A 391 -8.09 10.85 -13.47
N HIS A 392 -8.49 11.40 -12.33
CA HIS A 392 -7.85 11.08 -11.05
C HIS A 392 -7.88 9.57 -10.82
N LEU A 393 -6.73 9.01 -10.42
CA LEU A 393 -6.69 7.66 -9.85
C LEU A 393 -6.99 7.75 -8.37
N PHE A 394 -7.96 6.97 -7.91
CA PHE A 394 -8.26 6.79 -6.50
C PHE A 394 -7.59 5.50 -6.00
N PRO A 395 -6.67 5.59 -5.03
CA PRO A 395 -6.09 4.41 -4.41
C PRO A 395 -6.95 3.92 -3.24
N TYR A 396 -7.18 2.61 -3.19
CA TYR A 396 -7.87 1.92 -2.11
C TYR A 396 -6.91 0.88 -1.53
N ALA A 397 -6.75 0.89 -0.22
CA ALA A 397 -5.79 0.03 0.47
C ALA A 397 -6.51 -1.00 1.33
N ASP A 398 -6.15 -2.26 1.14
CA ASP A 398 -6.34 -3.31 2.13
C ASP A 398 -5.10 -3.32 3.03
N ARG A 399 -5.25 -2.72 4.21
CA ARG A 399 -4.16 -2.53 5.18
C ARG A 399 -3.82 -3.80 5.97
N ASP A 400 -4.68 -4.82 5.89
CA ASP A 400 -4.42 -6.10 6.53
C ASP A 400 -3.46 -6.92 5.65
N LEU A 401 -3.73 -6.92 4.34
CA LEU A 401 -3.06 -7.79 3.38
C LEU A 401 -1.91 -7.15 2.59
N GLY A 402 -1.76 -5.82 2.64
CA GLY A 402 -0.81 -5.11 1.78
C GLY A 402 -1.24 -5.08 0.32
N LEU A 403 -2.54 -5.03 0.04
CA LEU A 403 -3.06 -4.91 -1.32
C LEU A 403 -3.51 -3.49 -1.60
N VAL A 404 -3.24 -3.05 -2.82
CA VAL A 404 -3.63 -1.73 -3.31
C VAL A 404 -4.44 -1.91 -4.57
N TYR A 405 -5.62 -1.31 -4.62
CA TYR A 405 -6.47 -1.23 -5.80
C TYR A 405 -6.49 0.22 -6.28
N VAL A 406 -6.38 0.43 -7.59
CA VAL A 406 -6.41 1.77 -8.18
C VAL A 406 -7.36 1.81 -9.37
N ALA A 407 -8.15 2.86 -9.41
CA ALA A 407 -9.17 3.04 -10.42
C ALA A 407 -9.55 4.53 -10.50
N GLY A 408 -9.76 5.02 -11.72
CA GLY A 408 -10.24 6.37 -11.95
C GLY A 408 -11.71 6.43 -12.36
N LYS A 409 -12.31 7.61 -12.22
CA LYS A 409 -13.61 7.93 -12.82
C LYS A 409 -13.50 7.82 -14.35
N GLY A 410 -14.45 7.14 -14.98
CA GLY A 410 -14.45 6.87 -16.41
C GLY A 410 -13.61 5.66 -16.85
N ASP A 411 -12.82 5.06 -15.96
CA ASP A 411 -12.11 3.81 -16.28
C ASP A 411 -13.11 2.64 -16.30
N GLY A 412 -12.85 1.62 -17.11
CA GLY A 412 -13.60 0.35 -17.08
C GLY A 412 -12.96 -0.71 -16.20
N ASN A 413 -11.72 -0.49 -15.78
CA ASN A 413 -10.90 -1.44 -15.05
C ASN A 413 -10.61 -1.01 -13.60
N ILE A 414 -10.19 -1.99 -12.80
CA ILE A 414 -9.63 -1.80 -11.46
C ILE A 414 -8.30 -2.57 -11.45
N ARG A 415 -7.18 -1.85 -11.33
CA ARG A 415 -5.85 -2.48 -11.26
C ARG A 415 -5.48 -2.73 -9.83
N TYR A 416 -4.73 -3.80 -9.56
CA TYR A 416 -4.30 -4.10 -8.20
C TYR A 416 -2.85 -4.55 -8.13
N TYR A 417 -2.24 -4.16 -7.02
CA TYR A 417 -0.83 -4.31 -6.70
C TYR A 417 -0.69 -4.92 -5.31
N GLU A 418 0.41 -5.62 -5.09
CA GLU A 418 0.81 -6.10 -3.78
C GLU A 418 2.03 -5.31 -3.30
N LEU A 419 1.98 -4.88 -2.05
CA LEU A 419 3.10 -4.31 -1.35
C LEU A 419 4.10 -5.42 -0.98
N GLY A 420 5.31 -5.32 -1.51
CA GLY A 420 6.44 -6.19 -1.20
C GLY A 420 7.55 -5.45 -0.46
N SER A 421 8.50 -6.22 0.06
CA SER A 421 9.71 -5.72 0.72
C SER A 421 10.88 -5.52 -0.24
N ASP A 422 10.80 -6.05 -1.46
CA ASP A 422 11.82 -5.99 -2.50
C ASP A 422 11.53 -4.90 -3.54
N GLU A 423 12.56 -4.31 -4.14
CA GLU A 423 12.38 -3.29 -5.19
C GLU A 423 11.99 -3.91 -6.55
N PRO A 424 10.98 -3.34 -7.26
CA PRO A 424 10.10 -2.25 -6.82
C PRO A 424 9.08 -2.73 -5.78
N MET A 425 8.84 -1.94 -4.72
CA MET A 425 8.01 -2.36 -3.59
C MET A 425 6.52 -2.52 -3.93
N LEU A 426 6.07 -1.97 -5.06
CA LEU A 426 4.72 -2.18 -5.58
C LEU A 426 4.75 -3.13 -6.75
N HIS A 427 4.25 -4.34 -6.53
CA HIS A 427 4.22 -5.41 -7.53
C HIS A 427 2.85 -5.47 -8.19
N TYR A 428 2.78 -5.18 -9.49
CA TYR A 428 1.54 -5.35 -10.25
C TYR A 428 1.10 -6.83 -10.21
N LEU A 429 -0.16 -7.07 -9.84
CA LEU A 429 -0.74 -8.40 -9.85
C LEU A 429 -1.50 -8.62 -11.16
N ASN A 430 -2.62 -7.93 -11.31
CA ASN A 430 -3.52 -8.05 -12.45
C ASN A 430 -4.54 -6.89 -12.42
N GLU A 431 -5.53 -6.94 -13.32
CA GLU A 431 -6.62 -5.98 -13.39
C GLU A 431 -7.97 -6.69 -13.59
N PHE A 432 -9.00 -6.15 -12.95
CA PHE A 432 -10.38 -6.47 -13.25
C PHE A 432 -10.81 -5.61 -14.44
N LYS A 433 -11.46 -6.20 -15.44
CA LYS A 433 -11.94 -5.51 -16.64
C LYS A 433 -13.44 -5.61 -16.73
N SER A 434 -14.08 -4.49 -17.05
CA SER A 434 -15.50 -4.40 -17.34
C SER A 434 -15.70 -3.51 -18.58
N LYS A 435 -16.77 -3.77 -19.33
CA LYS A 435 -17.13 -3.00 -20.53
C LYS A 435 -17.61 -1.60 -20.16
N ASP A 436 -18.28 -1.47 -19.02
CA ASP A 436 -18.87 -0.22 -18.57
C ASP A 436 -17.85 0.58 -17.76
N PRO A 437 -17.72 1.89 -18.00
CA PRO A 437 -16.90 2.74 -17.15
C PRO A 437 -17.53 2.90 -15.75
N GLN A 438 -16.73 3.27 -14.75
CA GLN A 438 -17.24 3.67 -13.43
C GLN A 438 -17.46 5.18 -13.31
N THR A 439 -18.60 5.57 -12.76
CA THR A 439 -18.84 6.92 -12.22
C THR A 439 -18.14 7.11 -10.88
N GLY A 440 -18.04 6.03 -10.09
CA GLY A 440 -17.32 5.97 -8.82
C GLY A 440 -17.26 4.54 -8.29
N LEU A 441 -16.47 4.36 -7.23
CA LEU A 441 -16.18 3.07 -6.61
C LEU A 441 -16.16 3.20 -5.09
N ALA A 442 -16.61 2.20 -4.36
CA ALA A 442 -16.40 2.13 -2.91
C ALA A 442 -15.87 0.76 -2.53
N LEU A 443 -14.76 0.72 -1.79
CA LEU A 443 -14.28 -0.50 -1.13
C LEU A 443 -15.10 -0.70 0.16
N LEU A 444 -15.71 -1.87 0.30
CA LEU A 444 -16.44 -2.22 1.52
C LEU A 444 -15.48 -2.66 2.63
N PRO A 445 -15.87 -2.51 3.90
CA PRO A 445 -15.13 -3.06 5.03
C PRO A 445 -14.85 -4.56 4.87
N LYS A 446 -13.73 -5.02 5.45
CA LYS A 446 -13.33 -6.43 5.41
C LYS A 446 -14.39 -7.35 6.03
N THR A 447 -15.15 -6.85 7.01
CA THR A 447 -16.27 -7.56 7.65
C THR A 447 -17.42 -7.90 6.70
N ASN A 448 -17.44 -7.35 5.48
CA ASN A 448 -18.48 -7.62 4.48
C ASN A 448 -18.08 -8.65 3.43
N VAL A 449 -16.90 -9.24 3.53
CA VAL A 449 -16.44 -10.26 2.59
C VAL A 449 -16.95 -11.65 2.98
N ASP A 450 -17.17 -12.51 1.99
CA ASP A 450 -17.47 -13.93 2.20
C ASP A 450 -16.15 -14.71 2.36
N ALA A 451 -15.69 -14.83 3.61
CA ALA A 451 -14.43 -15.50 3.92
C ALA A 451 -14.43 -16.99 3.52
N VAL A 452 -15.59 -17.65 3.54
CA VAL A 452 -15.74 -19.05 3.09
C VAL A 452 -15.44 -19.18 1.60
N LYS A 453 -15.82 -18.18 0.80
CA LYS A 453 -15.48 -18.13 -0.63
C LYS A 453 -14.06 -17.62 -0.93
N CYS A 454 -13.24 -17.37 0.09
CA CYS A 454 -11.93 -16.73 -0.08
C CYS A 454 -12.03 -15.36 -0.76
N GLU A 455 -13.14 -14.66 -0.54
CA GLU A 455 -13.28 -13.26 -0.97
C GLU A 455 -12.48 -12.38 -0.01
N ILE A 456 -11.49 -11.67 -0.54
CA ILE A 456 -10.61 -10.82 0.27
C ILE A 456 -10.98 -9.33 0.18
N ALA A 457 -11.74 -8.92 -0.83
CA ALA A 457 -12.21 -7.55 -0.97
C ALA A 457 -13.53 -7.50 -1.74
N ARG A 458 -14.38 -6.54 -1.40
CA ARG A 458 -15.64 -6.27 -2.11
C ARG A 458 -15.73 -4.81 -2.50
N PHE A 459 -15.95 -4.53 -3.77
CA PHE A 459 -16.20 -3.18 -4.29
C PHE A 459 -17.66 -3.00 -4.69
N ILE A 460 -18.19 -1.81 -4.50
CA ILE A 460 -19.40 -1.32 -5.17
C ILE A 460 -18.95 -0.41 -6.31
N LYS A 461 -19.20 -0.82 -7.55
CA LYS A 461 -18.94 -0.05 -8.78
C LYS A 461 -20.24 0.54 -9.30
N VAL A 462 -20.35 1.86 -9.34
CA VAL A 462 -21.51 2.52 -9.97
C VAL A 462 -21.14 2.92 -11.39
N SER A 463 -21.86 2.41 -12.38
CA SER A 463 -21.70 2.78 -13.79
C SER A 463 -22.64 3.93 -14.21
N PRO A 464 -22.36 4.64 -15.33
CA PRO A 464 -23.19 5.74 -15.80
C PRO A 464 -24.66 5.38 -16.10
N ASN A 465 -24.94 4.11 -16.38
CA ASN A 465 -26.32 3.61 -16.59
C ASN A 465 -27.10 3.44 -15.27
N GLY A 466 -26.49 3.75 -14.12
CA GLY A 466 -27.12 3.68 -12.81
C GLY A 466 -27.11 2.29 -12.16
N LEU A 467 -26.34 1.35 -12.69
CA LEU A 467 -26.12 0.06 -12.04
C LEU A 467 -24.99 0.17 -11.01
N ALA A 468 -25.29 -0.06 -9.74
CA ALA A 468 -24.33 -0.22 -8.66
C ALA A 468 -24.02 -1.71 -8.47
N THR A 469 -22.96 -2.16 -9.14
CA THR A 469 -22.53 -3.56 -9.21
C THR A 469 -21.62 -3.91 -8.04
N SER A 470 -21.96 -4.96 -7.30
CA SER A 470 -21.01 -5.57 -6.35
C SER A 470 -19.96 -6.38 -7.11
N ILE A 471 -18.69 -6.22 -6.77
CA ILE A 471 -17.56 -6.96 -7.35
C ILE A 471 -16.78 -7.59 -6.20
N ARG A 472 -16.76 -8.92 -6.16
CA ARG A 472 -15.96 -9.67 -5.20
C ARG A 472 -14.60 -10.00 -5.78
N PHE A 473 -13.55 -9.85 -5.00
CA PHE A 473 -12.19 -10.22 -5.36
C PHE A 473 -11.79 -11.48 -4.59
N GLU A 474 -11.54 -12.56 -5.31
CA GLU A 474 -11.39 -13.91 -4.77
C GLU A 474 -9.99 -14.46 -5.02
N VAL A 475 -9.43 -15.13 -4.01
CA VAL A 475 -8.20 -15.92 -4.17
C VAL A 475 -8.60 -17.37 -4.43
N PRO A 476 -8.31 -17.93 -5.62
CA PRO A 476 -8.71 -19.30 -5.93
C PRO A 476 -7.95 -20.29 -5.03
N ARG A 477 -8.70 -21.13 -4.34
CA ARG A 477 -8.20 -22.21 -3.48
C ARG A 477 -8.83 -23.54 -3.94
N ARG A 478 -8.08 -24.64 -3.78
CA ARG A 478 -8.53 -25.98 -4.21
C ARG A 478 -9.61 -26.53 -3.30
N GLU A 479 -9.55 -26.19 -2.02
CA GLU A 479 -10.46 -26.63 -1.00
C GLU A 479 -10.76 -25.45 -0.07
N ASN A 480 -12.06 -25.17 0.07
CA ASN A 480 -12.58 -24.06 0.86
C ASN A 480 -13.49 -24.57 1.99
N SER A 481 -13.36 -25.86 2.34
CA SER A 481 -14.12 -26.51 3.42
C SER A 481 -13.71 -25.99 4.81
N PHE A 482 -12.53 -25.38 4.92
CA PHE A 482 -12.00 -24.78 6.13
C PHE A 482 -11.66 -23.30 5.93
N PHE A 483 -11.70 -22.55 7.03
CA PHE A 483 -11.34 -21.14 7.07
C PHE A 483 -9.86 -20.94 6.69
N GLN A 484 -9.57 -20.00 5.80
CA GLN A 484 -8.21 -19.73 5.32
C GLN A 484 -7.53 -18.66 6.18
N ASP A 485 -7.03 -19.03 7.37
CA ASP A 485 -6.37 -18.07 8.30
C ASP A 485 -5.24 -17.27 7.63
N ASP A 486 -4.59 -17.85 6.61
CA ASP A 486 -3.49 -17.23 5.91
C ASP A 486 -3.90 -16.10 4.93
N LEU A 487 -5.19 -16.00 4.60
CA LEU A 487 -5.82 -14.93 3.81
C LEU A 487 -6.59 -13.93 4.69
N PHE A 488 -6.94 -14.33 5.91
CA PHE A 488 -7.79 -13.56 6.82
C PHE A 488 -7.12 -13.41 8.19
N PRO A 489 -6.04 -12.60 8.27
CA PRO A 489 -5.59 -12.07 9.55
C PRO A 489 -6.73 -11.34 10.27
N ASN A 490 -6.56 -11.09 11.58
CA ASN A 490 -7.55 -10.29 12.31
C ASN A 490 -7.66 -8.90 11.65
N THR A 491 -8.89 -8.43 11.47
CA THR A 491 -9.19 -7.19 10.75
C THR A 491 -9.78 -6.14 11.69
N PHE A 492 -9.61 -4.87 11.36
CA PHE A 492 -10.15 -3.77 12.16
C PHE A 492 -11.68 -3.82 12.19
N ASP A 493 -12.26 -3.80 13.39
CA ASP A 493 -13.71 -3.96 13.59
C ASP A 493 -14.52 -2.67 13.38
N ARG A 494 -13.84 -1.55 13.11
CA ARG A 494 -14.45 -0.23 12.91
C ARG A 494 -15.22 0.28 14.11
N LYS A 495 -14.88 -0.14 15.33
CA LYS A 495 -15.43 0.47 16.54
C LYS A 495 -14.56 1.63 17.00
N ALA A 496 -15.22 2.65 17.54
CA ALA A 496 -14.52 3.72 18.20
C ALA A 496 -13.80 3.18 19.44
N THR A 497 -12.55 3.57 19.60
CA THR A 497 -11.72 3.17 20.75
C THR A 497 -11.49 4.35 21.70
N THR A 498 -11.82 5.57 21.25
CA THR A 498 -11.88 6.79 22.05
C THR A 498 -12.91 7.75 21.45
N ASN A 499 -13.17 8.87 22.11
CA ASN A 499 -13.99 9.96 21.59
C ASN A 499 -13.11 11.20 21.30
N ALA A 500 -13.72 12.29 20.82
CA ALA A 500 -13.00 13.52 20.50
C ALA A 500 -12.20 14.07 21.69
N ASP A 501 -12.83 14.27 22.85
CA ASP A 501 -12.14 14.80 24.04
C ASP A 501 -10.99 13.90 24.49
N GLY A 502 -11.19 12.59 24.51
CA GLY A 502 -10.14 11.63 24.84
C GLY A 502 -8.97 11.71 23.87
N TRP A 503 -9.23 11.75 22.57
CA TRP A 503 -8.17 11.82 21.57
C TRP A 503 -7.39 13.14 21.60
N PHE A 504 -8.09 14.28 21.67
CA PHE A 504 -7.48 15.61 21.72
C PHE A 504 -6.70 15.85 23.02
N SER A 505 -7.06 15.18 24.12
CA SER A 505 -6.30 15.20 25.39
C SER A 505 -5.07 14.28 25.39
N GLY A 506 -4.78 13.60 24.27
CA GLY A 506 -3.58 12.78 24.09
C GLY A 506 -3.80 11.29 24.34
N SER A 507 -5.04 10.82 24.47
CA SER A 507 -5.31 9.38 24.50
C SER A 507 -4.97 8.76 23.15
N ASP A 508 -3.95 7.89 23.17
CA ASP A 508 -3.63 7.02 22.05
C ASP A 508 -4.42 5.74 22.19
N ALA A 509 -5.40 5.57 21.30
CA ALA A 509 -6.19 4.35 21.26
C ALA A 509 -5.65 3.44 20.14
N SER A 510 -5.48 2.15 20.46
CA SER A 510 -5.07 1.16 19.45
C SER A 510 -6.31 0.60 18.73
N PRO A 511 -6.25 0.32 17.42
CA PRO A 511 -7.37 -0.30 16.72
C PRO A 511 -7.76 -1.65 17.36
N HIS A 512 -9.06 -1.90 17.47
CA HIS A 512 -9.56 -3.21 17.89
C HIS A 512 -9.67 -4.15 16.69
N TYR A 513 -9.06 -5.33 16.79
CA TYR A 513 -9.01 -6.31 15.70
C TYR A 513 -9.85 -7.53 16.06
N ILE A 514 -10.68 -7.99 15.12
CA ILE A 514 -11.52 -9.18 15.25
C ILE A 514 -11.11 -10.26 14.25
N SER A 515 -11.36 -11.52 14.59
CA SER A 515 -11.24 -12.62 13.63
C SER A 515 -12.47 -12.68 12.73
N LEU A 516 -12.26 -13.00 11.45
CA LEU A 516 -13.36 -13.35 10.53
C LEU A 516 -13.66 -14.86 10.54
N ASN A 517 -12.95 -15.64 11.35
CA ASN A 517 -13.20 -17.06 11.47
C ASN A 517 -14.51 -17.26 12.26
N PRO A 518 -15.55 -17.90 11.70
CA PRO A 518 -16.82 -18.09 12.39
C PRO A 518 -16.74 -19.02 13.62
N GLU A 519 -15.63 -19.76 13.78
CA GLU A 519 -15.40 -20.64 14.94
C GLU A 519 -14.73 -19.92 16.14
N LYS A 520 -14.28 -18.68 15.96
CA LYS A 520 -13.65 -17.85 17.00
C LYS A 520 -14.57 -16.69 17.35
#